data_AF-A0A379PML3-F1
#
_entry.id   AF-A0A379PML3-F1
#
_cell.length_a   1.000
_cell.length_b   1.000
_cell.length_c   1.000
_cell.angle_alpha   90.00
_cell.angle_beta   90.00
_cell.angle_gamma   90.00
#
_symmetry.space_group_name_H-M   'P 1'
#
loop_
_entity.id
_entity.type
_entity.pdbx_description
1 polymer ?
#
loop_
_entity_poly.entity_id
_entity_poly.type
_entity_poly.pdbx_seq_one_letter_code
_entity_poly.pdbx_strand_id
1 'polypeptide(L)'
;MYRNRGTGNNGRHEYYSTSDVGEELPTVRHGDFEQADWDMRFLSALTRHLSARPWDTGVYEIERLSWADSVMTLVVRVWGRDDSGLVGWREHLPTIRAGFAPDDPETVASAWHTGEFCPSYLPHPYSPGPDGIHWIGTRRPSHPDNR
;
A
#
# COMPACT_ATOMS: atom_id res chain seq x y z
N MET A 1 44.90 50.61 -46.44
CA MET A 1 46.29 50.16 -46.26
C MET A 1 46.45 49.60 -44.85
N TYR A 2 46.99 48.38 -44.75
CA TYR A 2 47.77 47.76 -43.65
C TYR A 2 47.41 47.95 -42.15
N ARG A 3 46.86 46.86 -41.58
CA ARG A 3 47.28 46.00 -40.42
C ARG A 3 48.03 46.54 -39.18
N ASN A 4 47.57 45.96 -38.04
CA ASN A 4 48.23 45.61 -36.75
C ASN A 4 48.52 46.78 -35.79
N ARG A 5 48.37 46.69 -34.45
CA ARG A 5 48.59 45.57 -33.50
C ARG A 5 48.10 45.96 -32.08
N GLY A 6 47.75 44.98 -31.24
CA GLY A 6 47.94 45.06 -29.77
C GLY A 6 46.66 45.15 -28.93
N THR A 7 46.14 44.02 -28.44
CA THR A 7 46.27 43.54 -27.05
C THR A 7 45.51 44.35 -26.00
N GLY A 8 44.31 43.86 -25.66
CA GLY A 8 43.59 44.19 -24.42
C GLY A 8 43.21 42.89 -23.72
N ASN A 9 43.96 42.55 -22.68
CA ASN A 9 43.91 41.30 -21.94
C ASN A 9 42.60 41.10 -21.14
N ASN A 10 42.06 39.89 -21.28
CA ASN A 10 41.58 38.98 -20.23
C ASN A 10 41.63 39.51 -18.78
N GLY A 11 40.45 39.84 -18.25
CA GLY A 11 40.12 39.71 -16.83
C GLY A 11 39.13 38.57 -16.64
N ARG A 12 39.53 37.33 -16.97
CA ARG A 12 38.75 36.14 -16.62
C ARG A 12 39.06 35.78 -15.17
N HIS A 13 38.09 36.01 -14.29
CA HIS A 13 38.09 35.46 -12.95
C HIS A 13 38.20 33.93 -13.02
N GLU A 14 39.35 33.39 -12.66
CA GLU A 14 39.52 31.99 -12.31
C GLU A 14 38.79 31.76 -10.98
N TYR A 15 37.55 31.29 -11.06
CA TYR A 15 36.97 30.52 -9.96
C TYR A 15 37.41 29.07 -10.18
N TYR A 16 38.51 28.69 -9.52
CA TYR A 16 38.74 27.29 -9.17
C TYR A 16 37.66 26.90 -8.16
N SER A 17 36.49 26.51 -8.67
CA SER A 17 35.53 25.76 -7.88
C SER A 17 35.93 24.31 -8.01
N THR A 18 36.78 23.85 -7.09
CA THR A 18 36.86 22.43 -6.77
C THR A 18 35.51 22.05 -6.18
N SER A 19 34.55 21.74 -7.06
CA SER A 19 33.40 20.95 -6.68
C SER A 19 33.98 19.59 -6.32
N ASP A 20 34.29 19.43 -5.04
CA ASP A 20 34.34 18.15 -4.37
C ASP A 20 32.96 17.53 -4.60
N VAL A 21 32.83 16.82 -5.72
CA VAL A 21 31.72 15.92 -5.97
C VAL A 21 31.96 14.79 -4.98
N GLY A 22 31.57 15.03 -3.73
CA GLY A 22 31.44 13.98 -2.75
C GLY A 22 30.60 12.91 -3.44
N GLU A 23 31.22 11.75 -3.67
CA GLU A 23 30.53 10.57 -4.14
C GLU A 23 29.38 10.33 -3.18
N GLU A 24 28.19 10.79 -3.56
CA GLU A 24 26.96 10.49 -2.86
C GLU A 24 26.78 9.00 -3.05
N LEU A 25 27.25 8.22 -2.07
CA LEU A 25 27.12 6.78 -2.04
C LEU A 25 25.65 6.47 -2.37
N PRO A 26 25.37 5.67 -3.41
CA PRO A 26 24.01 5.44 -3.84
C PRO A 26 23.22 4.93 -2.65
N THR A 27 22.19 5.66 -2.25
CA THR A 27 21.30 5.28 -1.14
C THR A 27 20.74 3.91 -1.46
N VAL A 28 21.30 2.88 -0.83
CA VAL A 28 20.88 1.50 -1.02
C VAL A 28 19.45 1.41 -0.48
N ARG A 29 18.48 1.28 -1.38
CA ARG A 29 17.10 0.99 -0.98
C ARG A 29 17.07 -0.44 -0.44
N HIS A 30 16.99 -0.56 0.88
CA HIS A 30 16.76 -1.84 1.54
C HIS A 30 15.28 -2.23 1.37
N GLY A 31 15.01 -3.31 0.65
CA GLY A 31 13.65 -3.87 0.50
C GLY A 31 13.38 -4.41 -0.91
N ASP A 32 12.41 -5.32 -1.00
CA ASP A 32 11.89 -5.82 -2.28
C ASP A 32 11.02 -4.73 -2.92
N PHE A 33 11.61 -3.97 -3.85
CA PHE A 33 10.94 -2.87 -4.53
C PHE A 33 9.77 -3.35 -5.39
N GLU A 34 9.90 -4.52 -6.03
CA GLU A 34 8.84 -5.07 -6.87
C GLU A 34 7.63 -5.44 -6.01
N GLN A 35 7.86 -6.06 -4.85
CA GLN A 35 6.77 -6.36 -3.91
C GLN A 35 6.13 -5.08 -3.35
N ALA A 36 6.92 -4.08 -2.98
CA ALA A 36 6.38 -2.82 -2.44
C ALA A 36 5.57 -2.03 -3.48
N ASP A 37 6.02 -1.97 -4.74
CA ASP A 37 5.26 -1.37 -5.84
C ASP A 37 3.95 -2.14 -6.10
N TRP A 38 4.03 -3.47 -6.09
CA TRP A 38 2.85 -4.32 -6.21
C TRP A 38 1.84 -4.08 -5.08
N ASP A 39 2.28 -4.10 -3.82
CA ASP A 39 1.45 -3.87 -2.63
C ASP A 39 0.75 -2.51 -2.71
N MET A 40 1.47 -1.46 -3.09
CA MET A 40 0.89 -0.12 -3.24
C MET A 40 -0.16 -0.04 -4.35
N ARG A 41 0.08 -0.70 -5.49
CA ARG A 41 -0.90 -0.77 -6.59
C ARG A 41 -2.13 -1.56 -6.18
N PHE A 42 -1.95 -2.67 -5.49
CA PHE A 42 -3.04 -3.47 -4.94
C PHE A 42 -3.89 -2.64 -3.95
N LEU A 43 -3.26 -1.98 -2.99
CA LEU A 43 -3.96 -1.15 -1.99
C LEU A 43 -4.70 0.02 -2.62
N SER A 44 -4.09 0.67 -3.63
CA SER A 44 -4.74 1.73 -4.41
C SER A 44 -5.98 1.21 -5.14
N ALA A 45 -5.86 0.06 -5.82
CA ALA A 45 -6.98 -0.58 -6.50
C ALA A 45 -8.09 -0.99 -5.52
N LEU A 46 -7.74 -1.63 -4.40
CA LEU A 46 -8.68 -2.04 -3.37
C LEU A 46 -9.43 -0.83 -2.79
N THR A 47 -8.71 0.27 -2.50
CA THR A 47 -9.34 1.50 -2.00
C THR A 47 -10.38 2.05 -2.97
N ARG A 48 -10.12 1.98 -4.29
CA ARG A 48 -11.12 2.35 -5.31
C ARG A 48 -12.34 1.45 -5.25
N HIS A 49 -12.16 0.13 -5.13
CA HIS A 49 -13.29 -0.81 -5.02
C HIS A 49 -14.14 -0.58 -3.77
N LEU A 50 -13.49 -0.39 -2.61
CA LEU A 50 -14.17 -0.05 -1.36
C LEU A 50 -14.93 1.28 -1.47
N SER A 51 -14.36 2.27 -2.17
CA SER A 51 -14.99 3.59 -2.31
C SER A 51 -16.11 3.64 -3.35
N ALA A 52 -16.13 2.71 -4.32
CA ALA A 52 -17.04 2.72 -5.46
C ALA A 52 -18.51 2.37 -5.13
N ARG A 53 -18.83 2.11 -3.86
CA ARG A 53 -20.16 1.83 -3.27
C ARG A 53 -21.32 1.60 -4.26
N PRO A 54 -21.65 0.34 -4.57
CA PRO A 54 -22.96 -0.02 -5.11
C PRO A 54 -24.06 0.39 -4.12
N TRP A 55 -25.13 0.96 -4.65
CA TRP A 55 -26.27 1.56 -3.95
C TRP A 55 -27.11 0.55 -3.15
N ASP A 56 -26.82 -0.75 -3.29
CA ASP A 56 -27.54 -1.90 -2.74
C ASP A 56 -26.72 -2.74 -1.74
N THR A 57 -25.45 -2.39 -1.51
CA THR A 57 -24.63 -3.06 -0.48
C THR A 57 -24.79 -2.31 0.84
N GLY A 58 -25.00 -3.05 1.93
CA GLY A 58 -25.24 -2.49 3.27
C GLY A 58 -24.25 -1.38 3.64
N VAL A 59 -24.70 -0.40 4.42
CA VAL A 59 -23.88 0.75 4.80
C VAL A 59 -22.73 0.24 5.68
N TYR A 60 -21.49 0.54 5.28
CA TYR A 60 -20.29 0.33 6.09
C TYR A 60 -19.38 1.55 6.05
N GLU A 61 -18.57 1.77 7.08
CA GLU A 61 -17.59 2.84 7.18
C GLU A 61 -16.20 2.24 7.34
N ILE A 62 -15.21 2.77 6.62
CA ILE A 62 -13.81 2.33 6.77
C ILE A 62 -13.25 3.02 8.02
N GLU A 63 -13.09 2.26 9.09
CA GLU A 63 -12.52 2.72 10.36
C GLU A 63 -10.99 2.74 10.31
N ARG A 64 -10.41 1.74 9.64
CA ARG A 64 -8.96 1.62 9.49
C ARG A 64 -8.62 0.90 8.20
N LEU A 65 -7.69 1.46 7.44
CA LEU A 65 -6.93 0.75 6.42
C LEU A 65 -5.45 1.07 6.64
N SER A 66 -4.66 0.06 7.00
CA SER A 66 -3.22 0.23 7.25
C SER A 66 -2.42 -0.92 6.64
N TRP A 67 -1.20 -0.64 6.22
CA TRP A 67 -0.25 -1.62 5.71
C TRP A 67 1.09 -1.46 6.43
N ALA A 68 1.61 -2.54 6.98
CA ALA A 68 2.92 -2.62 7.61
C ALA A 68 3.43 -4.06 7.51
N ASP A 69 4.74 -4.22 7.28
CA ASP A 69 5.39 -5.53 7.19
C ASP A 69 4.68 -6.50 6.22
N SER A 70 4.28 -5.98 5.04
CA SER A 70 3.52 -6.73 4.02
C SER A 70 2.15 -7.26 4.48
N VAL A 71 1.66 -6.81 5.63
CA VAL A 71 0.33 -7.14 6.15
C VAL A 71 -0.60 -5.95 6.00
N MET A 72 -1.67 -6.15 5.23
CA MET A 72 -2.81 -5.24 5.20
C MET A 72 -3.72 -5.53 6.40
N THR A 73 -4.18 -4.48 7.07
CA THR A 73 -5.26 -4.53 8.04
C THR A 73 -6.38 -3.60 7.59
N LEU A 74 -7.55 -4.17 7.32
CA LEU A 74 -8.78 -3.45 7.02
C LEU A 74 -9.75 -3.66 8.17
N VAL A 75 -10.31 -2.59 8.73
CA VAL A 75 -11.40 -2.64 9.71
C VAL A 75 -12.50 -1.72 9.21
N VAL A 76 -13.72 -2.25 9.20
CA VAL A 76 -14.92 -1.50 8.82
C VAL A 76 -15.95 -1.57 9.93
N ARG A 77 -16.69 -0.48 10.13
CA ARG A 77 -17.91 -0.46 10.92
C ARG A 77 -19.08 -0.86 10.04
N VAL A 78 -19.92 -1.74 10.55
CA VAL A 78 -21.16 -2.19 9.90
C VAL A 78 -22.33 -1.94 10.85
N TRP A 79 -23.49 -1.64 10.29
CA TRP A 79 -24.69 -1.35 11.09
C TRP A 79 -25.69 -2.51 11.02
N GLY A 80 -26.13 -2.94 12.20
CA GLY A 80 -27.30 -3.77 12.38
C GLY A 80 -28.57 -2.92 12.47
N ARG A 81 -29.66 -3.55 12.91
CA ARG A 81 -30.95 -2.87 13.11
C ARG A 81 -30.89 -1.82 14.22
N ASP A 82 -30.22 -2.17 15.32
CA ASP A 82 -30.24 -1.39 16.57
C ASP A 82 -28.82 -1.03 17.07
N ASP A 83 -27.77 -1.57 16.42
CA ASP A 83 -26.38 -1.47 16.85
C ASP A 83 -25.40 -1.33 15.68
N SER A 84 -24.12 -1.12 16.00
CA SER A 84 -23.02 -1.20 15.04
C SER A 84 -21.88 -2.02 15.64
N GLY A 85 -21.09 -2.66 14.80
CA GLY A 85 -19.90 -3.39 15.22
C GLY A 85 -18.78 -3.32 14.21
N LEU A 86 -17.59 -3.72 14.63
CA LEU A 86 -16.38 -3.67 13.82
C LEU A 86 -16.09 -5.05 13.21
N VAL A 87 -15.87 -5.08 11.91
CA VAL A 87 -15.45 -6.29 11.17
C VAL A 87 -14.07 -6.02 10.60
N GLY A 88 -13.15 -6.97 10.74
CA GLY A 88 -11.76 -6.78 10.35
C GLY A 88 -11.19 -7.92 9.51
N TRP A 89 -10.27 -7.58 8.61
CA TRP A 89 -9.44 -8.51 7.84
C TRP A 89 -7.97 -8.19 8.06
N ARG A 90 -7.15 -9.23 8.15
CA ARG A 90 -5.69 -9.12 8.20
C ARG A 90 -5.09 -10.07 7.19
N GLU A 91 -4.45 -9.50 6.17
CA GLU A 91 -4.00 -10.26 5.01
C GLU A 91 -2.52 -10.02 4.75
N HIS A 92 -1.78 -11.10 4.51
CA HIS A 92 -0.40 -11.02 4.06
C HIS A 92 -0.36 -10.91 2.54
N LEU A 93 -0.02 -9.72 2.03
CA LEU A 93 -0.13 -9.39 0.61
C LEU A 93 0.71 -10.30 -0.32
N PRO A 94 1.94 -10.72 0.04
CA PRO A 94 2.68 -11.70 -0.76
C PRO A 94 1.97 -13.05 -0.86
N THR A 95 1.25 -13.48 0.19
CA THR A 95 0.46 -14.72 0.17
C THR A 95 -0.77 -14.55 -0.72
N ILE A 96 -1.45 -13.41 -0.65
CA ILE A 96 -2.53 -13.08 -1.60
C ILE A 96 -1.96 -13.16 -3.02
N ARG A 97 -0.92 -12.39 -3.33
CA ARG A 97 -0.30 -12.34 -4.67
C ARG A 97 0.02 -13.73 -5.22
N ALA A 98 0.66 -14.58 -4.42
CA ALA A 98 1.05 -15.93 -4.83
C ALA A 98 -0.14 -16.86 -5.15
N GLY A 99 -1.34 -16.54 -4.68
CA GLY A 99 -2.56 -17.31 -4.92
C GLY A 99 -3.25 -17.02 -6.27
N PHE A 100 -2.80 -16.02 -7.03
CA PHE A 100 -3.47 -15.60 -8.27
C PHE A 100 -2.57 -15.68 -9.50
N ALA A 101 -3.18 -16.03 -10.63
CA ALA A 101 -2.57 -15.97 -11.96
C ALA A 101 -3.61 -15.43 -12.96
N PRO A 102 -3.34 -14.31 -13.66
CA PRO A 102 -2.15 -13.46 -13.56
C PRO A 102 -2.05 -12.76 -12.18
N ASP A 103 -0.83 -12.41 -11.75
CA ASP A 103 -0.56 -11.68 -10.51
C ASP A 103 -0.75 -10.16 -10.68
N ASP A 104 -1.69 -9.73 -11.53
CA ASP A 104 -1.98 -8.32 -11.75
C ASP A 104 -2.66 -7.70 -10.51
N PRO A 105 -2.09 -6.64 -9.90
CA PRO A 105 -2.58 -6.12 -8.61
C PRO A 105 -4.02 -5.60 -8.66
N GLU A 106 -4.47 -5.06 -9.79
CA GLU A 106 -5.86 -4.58 -9.93
C GLU A 106 -6.84 -5.75 -10.00
N THR A 107 -6.52 -6.77 -10.81
CA THR A 107 -7.31 -7.99 -10.93
C THR A 107 -7.41 -8.70 -9.59
N VAL A 108 -6.30 -8.80 -8.85
CA VAL A 108 -6.25 -9.44 -7.54
C VAL A 108 -7.04 -8.64 -6.49
N ALA A 109 -6.94 -7.31 -6.49
CA ALA A 109 -7.75 -6.45 -5.61
C ALA A 109 -9.25 -6.59 -5.86
N SER A 110 -9.66 -6.65 -7.13
CA SER A 110 -11.05 -6.87 -7.52
C SER A 110 -11.55 -8.26 -7.08
N ALA A 111 -10.75 -9.29 -7.29
CA ALA A 111 -11.10 -10.66 -6.88
C ALA A 111 -11.20 -10.80 -5.35
N TRP A 112 -10.25 -10.24 -4.61
CA TRP A 112 -10.32 -10.20 -3.16
C TRP A 112 -11.55 -9.42 -2.67
N HIS A 113 -11.83 -8.26 -3.25
CA HIS A 113 -13.00 -7.46 -2.88
C HIS A 113 -14.32 -8.18 -3.17
N THR A 114 -14.43 -8.91 -4.27
CA THR A 114 -15.67 -9.64 -4.60
C THR A 114 -15.82 -10.96 -3.85
N GLY A 115 -14.72 -11.62 -3.49
CA GLY A 115 -14.71 -12.92 -2.82
C GLY A 115 -14.71 -12.85 -1.29
N GLU A 116 -13.89 -11.97 -0.71
CA GLU A 116 -13.63 -11.93 0.74
C GLU A 116 -14.34 -10.77 1.44
N PHE A 117 -14.50 -9.64 0.76
CA PHE A 117 -15.11 -8.45 1.36
C PHE A 117 -16.64 -8.49 1.29
N CYS A 118 -17.27 -8.99 2.35
CA CYS A 118 -18.73 -8.99 2.53
C CYS A 118 -19.12 -8.37 3.89
N PRO A 119 -19.08 -7.03 4.02
CA PRO A 119 -19.36 -6.35 5.29
C PRO A 119 -20.86 -6.20 5.57
N SER A 120 -21.75 -6.76 4.75
CA SER A 120 -23.17 -6.42 4.75
C SER A 120 -23.84 -6.59 6.12
N TYR A 121 -23.31 -7.48 6.97
CA TYR A 121 -23.83 -7.74 8.32
C TYR A 121 -22.71 -8.19 9.26
N LEU A 122 -22.96 -8.08 10.57
CA LEU A 122 -22.09 -8.68 11.57
C LEU A 122 -22.02 -10.20 11.36
N PRO A 123 -20.82 -10.79 11.36
CA PRO A 123 -20.66 -12.22 11.16
C PRO A 123 -21.18 -13.00 12.38
N HIS A 124 -21.71 -14.19 12.14
CA HIS A 124 -22.10 -15.12 13.21
C HIS A 124 -20.90 -16.01 13.62
N PRO A 125 -20.66 -16.26 14.92
CA PRO A 125 -21.38 -15.72 16.07
C PRO A 125 -21.09 -14.22 16.28
N TYR A 126 -22.11 -13.48 16.71
CA TYR A 126 -22.07 -12.03 16.97
C TYR A 126 -21.23 -11.64 18.20
N SER A 127 -20.28 -12.47 18.61
CA SER A 127 -19.35 -12.16 19.69
C SER A 127 -18.01 -11.72 19.10
N PRO A 128 -17.60 -10.45 19.30
CA PRO A 128 -16.31 -9.98 18.83
C PRO A 128 -15.16 -10.59 19.66
N GLY A 129 -13.94 -10.44 19.15
CA GLY A 129 -12.73 -10.73 19.90
C GLY A 129 -12.52 -9.79 21.11
N PRO A 130 -11.44 -10.00 21.90
CA PRO A 130 -11.11 -9.17 23.06
C PRO A 130 -10.91 -7.68 22.75
N ASP A 131 -10.59 -7.34 21.51
CA ASP A 131 -10.40 -5.99 21.00
C ASP A 131 -11.70 -5.36 20.45
N GLY A 132 -12.84 -6.06 20.56
CA GLY A 132 -14.12 -5.59 20.05
C GLY A 132 -14.29 -5.72 18.54
N ILE A 133 -13.38 -6.41 17.84
CA ILE A 133 -13.43 -6.61 16.39
C ILE A 133 -13.83 -8.05 16.06
N HIS A 134 -14.74 -8.19 15.11
CA HIS A 134 -15.05 -9.46 14.45
C HIS A 134 -14.02 -9.71 13.35
N TRP A 135 -12.93 -10.38 13.70
CA TRP A 135 -11.93 -10.74 12.72
C TRP A 135 -12.41 -11.87 11.82
N ILE A 136 -12.42 -11.60 10.52
CA ILE A 136 -12.65 -12.57 9.45
C ILE A 136 -11.30 -13.18 9.07
N GLY A 137 -11.29 -14.47 8.77
CA GLY A 137 -10.06 -15.18 8.42
C GLY A 137 -9.14 -15.50 9.60
N THR A 138 -9.55 -15.28 10.86
CA THR A 138 -8.77 -15.67 12.04
C THR A 138 -8.77 -17.18 12.28
N ARG A 139 -8.12 -17.93 11.39
CA ARG A 139 -7.22 -19.05 11.74
C ARG A 139 -6.08 -19.10 10.70
N ARG A 140 -4.98 -18.43 11.07
CA ARG A 140 -3.61 -18.49 10.52
C ARG A 140 -3.31 -17.65 9.27
N PRO A 141 -2.25 -16.82 9.29
CA PRO A 141 -1.37 -16.72 8.13
C PRO A 141 -0.90 -18.15 7.81
N SER A 142 -1.00 -18.61 6.58
CA SER A 142 -0.59 -19.96 6.14
C SER A 142 0.92 -20.24 6.25
N HIS A 143 1.66 -19.56 7.13
CA HIS A 143 3.06 -19.81 7.40
C HIS A 143 3.33 -19.99 8.90
N PRO A 144 4.03 -21.07 9.32
CA PRO A 144 4.49 -21.22 10.68
C PRO A 144 5.59 -20.19 10.98
N ASP A 145 5.60 -19.64 12.19
CA ASP A 145 6.77 -19.00 12.76
C ASP A 145 7.93 -20.01 12.71
N ASN A 146 8.96 -19.70 11.92
CA ASN A 146 10.25 -20.39 12.02
C ASN A 146 10.87 -20.01 13.36
N ARG A 147 10.66 -20.87 14.36
CA ARG A 147 11.54 -20.99 15.52
C ARG A 147 12.59 -22.06 15.27
#